data_AF-A0A6F9BPM9-F1
#
_entry.id   AF-A0A6F9BPM9-F1
#
_cell.length_a   1.000
_cell.length_b   1.000
_cell.length_c   1.000
_cell.angle_alpha   90.00
_cell.angle_beta   90.00
_cell.angle_gamma   90.00
#
_symmetry.space_group_name_H-M   'P 1'
#
loop_
_entity.id
_entity.type
_entity.pdbx_description
1 polymer ?
#
loop_
_entity_poly.entity_id
_entity_poly.type
_entity_poly.pdbx_seq_one_letter_code
_entity_poly.pdbx_strand_id
1 'polypeptide(L)' 'SSMNLPPDKVKILCQYDNEKKWELVCDQERFQVKNPPSAYLLKLKMYLDMGGVSRKFKRRVQESTQVLRELEISLRTNHI' A
#
# COMPACT_ATOMS: atom_id res chain seq x y z
N SER A 1 -14.17 4.20 6.97
CA SER A 1 -13.21 5.31 7.09
C SER A 1 -12.04 4.96 6.20
N SER A 2 -11.99 5.48 4.97
CA SER A 2 -11.00 5.05 3.95
C SER A 2 -9.58 5.57 4.23
N MET A 3 -9.45 6.74 4.88
CA MET A 3 -8.17 7.47 5.03
C MET A 3 -7.55 7.39 6.44
N ASN A 4 -8.10 6.60 7.36
CA ASN A 4 -7.63 6.48 8.76
C ASN A 4 -7.40 7.81 9.52
N LEU A 5 -8.19 8.85 9.23
CA LEU A 5 -7.93 10.17 9.80
C LEU A 5 -8.36 10.24 11.27
N PRO A 6 -7.56 10.89 12.15
CA PRO A 6 -7.99 11.18 13.50
C PRO A 6 -9.11 12.26 13.53
N PRO A 7 -9.90 12.34 14.60
CA PRO A 7 -11.10 13.19 14.64
C PRO A 7 -10.86 14.68 14.41
N ASP A 8 -9.71 15.21 14.84
CA ASP A 8 -9.31 16.61 14.61
C ASP A 8 -9.09 16.91 13.13
N LYS A 9 -8.46 16.00 12.39
CA LYS A 9 -8.22 16.14 10.94
C LYS A 9 -9.51 15.98 10.14
N VAL A 10 -10.41 15.10 10.56
CA VAL A 10 -11.74 14.97 9.96
C VAL A 10 -12.52 16.28 10.10
N LYS A 11 -12.52 16.89 11.30
CA LYS A 11 -13.20 18.17 11.54
C LYS A 11 -12.73 19.27 10.60
N ILE A 12 -11.42 19.35 10.32
CA ILE A 12 -10.86 20.33 9.38
C ILE A 12 -11.41 20.09 7.97
N LEU A 13 -11.38 18.85 7.47
CA LEU A 13 -11.90 18.52 6.14
C LEU A 13 -13.42 18.74 6.02
N CYS A 14 -14.18 18.51 7.10
CA CYS A 14 -15.62 18.78 7.11
C CYS A 14 -15.94 20.26 6.90
N GLN A 15 -15.03 21.17 7.25
CA GLN A 15 -15.20 22.62 7.10
C GLN A 15 -14.84 23.12 5.70
N TYR A 16 -14.30 22.27 4.81
CA TYR A 16 -14.02 22.67 3.44
C TYR A 16 -15.30 23.07 2.70
N ASP A 17 -15.18 24.04 1.80
CA ASP A 17 -16.22 24.37 0.84
C ASP A 17 -16.50 23.19 -0.12
N ASN A 18 -17.58 23.29 -0.87
CA ASN A 18 -18.01 22.20 -1.75
C ASN A 18 -17.06 21.96 -2.92
N GLU A 19 -16.33 22.98 -3.38
CA GLU A 19 -15.39 22.86 -4.50
C GLU A 19 -14.20 21.99 -4.08
N LYS A 20 -13.58 22.29 -2.93
CA LYS A 20 -12.49 21.47 -2.37
C LYS A 20 -12.92 20.06 -2.00
N LYS A 21 -14.15 19.89 -1.49
CA LYS A 21 -14.69 18.54 -1.23
C LYS A 21 -14.85 17.74 -2.51
N TRP A 22 -15.31 18.38 -3.59
CA TRP A 22 -15.47 17.74 -4.87
C TRP A 22 -14.12 17.37 -5.50
N GLU A 23 -13.11 18.25 -5.38
CA GLU A 23 -11.74 17.97 -5.79
C GLU A 23 -11.19 16.71 -5.10
N LEU A 24 -11.36 16.60 -3.77
CA LEU A 24 -10.96 15.41 -3.00
C LEU A 24 -11.65 14.13 -3.49
N VAL A 25 -12.94 14.19 -3.83
CA VAL A 25 -13.67 13.05 -4.40
C VAL A 25 -13.10 12.67 -5.76
N CYS A 26 -12.86 13.66 -6.64
CA CYS A 26 -12.27 13.42 -7.96
C CYS A 26 -10.89 12.78 -7.86
N ASP A 27 -10.05 13.25 -6.96
CA ASP A 27 -8.71 12.71 -6.74
C ASP A 27 -8.76 11.27 -6.22
N GLN A 28 -9.70 10.98 -5.31
CA GLN A 28 -9.88 9.63 -4.78
C GLN A 28 -10.32 8.63 -5.86
N GLU A 29 -11.23 9.02 -6.75
CA GLU A 29 -11.69 8.17 -7.87
C GLU A 29 -10.59 7.93 -8.92
N ARG A 30 -9.67 8.90 -9.08
CA ARG A 30 -8.53 8.78 -9.98
C ARG A 30 -7.40 7.93 -9.41
N PHE A 31 -7.35 7.76 -8.09
CA PHE A 31 -6.28 7.02 -7.43
C PHE A 31 -6.34 5.53 -7.72
N GLN A 32 -5.21 4.95 -8.14
CA GLN A 32 -5.08 3.52 -8.41
C GLN A 32 -3.98 2.92 -7.54
N VAL A 33 -4.33 1.87 -6.80
CA VAL A 33 -3.35 1.07 -6.05
C VAL A 33 -2.44 0.32 -7.02
N LYS A 34 -1.12 0.44 -6.82
CA LYS A 34 -0.10 -0.16 -7.71
C LYS A 34 -0.22 -1.67 -7.84
N ASN A 35 -0.37 -2.38 -6.73
CA ASN A 35 -0.46 -3.85 -6.70
C ASN A 35 -1.49 -4.30 -5.67
N PRO A 36 -2.28 -5.35 -5.94
CA PRO A 36 -3.18 -5.93 -4.94
C PRO A 36 -2.38 -6.61 -3.81
N PRO A 37 -2.94 -6.73 -2.59
CA PRO A 37 -2.28 -7.40 -1.46
C PRO A 37 -1.79 -8.82 -1.77
N SER A 38 -2.54 -9.56 -2.60
CA SER A 38 -2.21 -10.93 -3.04
C SER A 38 -0.85 -11.01 -3.76
N ALA A 39 -0.45 -9.96 -4.49
CA ALA A 39 0.83 -9.92 -5.20
C ALA A 39 2.02 -9.96 -4.23
N TYR A 40 1.93 -9.22 -3.11
CA TYR A 40 2.96 -9.22 -2.07
C TYR A 40 2.98 -10.54 -1.29
N LEU A 41 1.81 -11.07 -0.94
CA LEU A 41 1.68 -12.35 -0.24
C LEU A 41 2.30 -13.50 -1.04
N LEU A 42 2.07 -13.54 -2.36
CA LEU A 42 2.64 -14.56 -3.24
C LEU A 42 4.18 -14.49 -3.23
N LYS A 43 4.76 -13.29 -3.37
CA LYS A 43 6.22 -13.12 -3.34
C LYS A 43 6.83 -13.52 -1.98
N LEU A 44 6.20 -13.12 -0.88
CA LEU A 44 6.66 -13.49 0.47
C LEU A 44 6.60 -15.01 0.68
N LYS A 45 5.51 -15.65 0.29
CA LYS A 45 5.36 -17.10 0.34
C LYS A 45 6.45 -17.80 -0.48
N MET A 46 6.75 -17.32 -1.68
CA MET A 46 7.86 -17.84 -2.50
C MET A 46 9.24 -17.72 -1.85
N TYR A 47 9.46 -16.70 -1.01
CA TYR A 47 10.71 -16.55 -0.25
C TYR A 47 10.80 -17.53 0.94
N LEU A 48 9.67 -17.91 1.53
CA LEU A 48 9.59 -18.76 2.72
C LEU A 48 9.48 -20.26 2.42
N ASP A 49 8.71 -20.65 1.40
CA ASP A 49 8.35 -22.06 1.10
C ASP A 49 9.55 -22.94 0.71
N MET A 50 10.74 -22.37 0.46
CA MET A 50 11.92 -23.14 0.04
C MET A 50 13.12 -22.81 0.95
N GLY A 51 13.11 -23.44 2.14
CA GLY A 51 14.16 -23.38 3.17
C GLY A 51 15.49 -24.02 2.77
N GLY A 52 16.14 -23.51 1.73
CA GLY A 52 17.45 -24.01 1.29
C GLY A 52 18.36 -22.88 0.81
N VAL A 53 19.55 -22.78 1.43
CA VAL A 53 20.66 -21.90 1.02
C VAL A 53 21.30 -22.44 -0.26
N SER A 54 20.55 -22.42 -1.37
CA SER A 54 21.06 -22.77 -2.70
C SER A 54 21.45 -21.49 -3.46
N ARG A 55 22.34 -21.61 -4.46
CA ARG A 55 22.63 -20.51 -5.42
C ARG A 55 21.37 -19.90 -6.05
N LYS A 56 20.27 -20.67 -6.13
CA LYS A 56 18.96 -20.23 -6.61
C LYS A 56 18.21 -19.32 -5.62
N PHE A 57 18.49 -19.40 -4.31
CA PHE A 57 17.90 -18.54 -3.28
C PHE A 57 18.38 -17.10 -3.41
N LYS A 58 19.70 -16.89 -3.52
CA LYS A 58 20.32 -15.55 -3.64
C LYS A 58 19.76 -14.72 -4.80
N ARG A 59 19.48 -15.34 -5.95
CA ARG A 59 18.86 -14.66 -7.11
C ARG A 59 17.38 -14.30 -6.86
N ARG A 60 16.63 -15.12 -6.12
CA ARG A 60 15.20 -14.90 -5.88
C ARG A 60 14.95 -13.83 -4.82
N VAL A 61 15.74 -13.82 -3.75
CA VAL A 61 15.62 -12.82 -2.69
C VAL A 61 16.31 -11.49 -3.04
N GLN A 62 16.90 -11.37 -4.23
CA GLN A 62 17.59 -10.15 -4.65
C GLN A 62 16.67 -8.92 -4.60
N GLU A 63 15.39 -9.10 -4.93
CA GLU A 63 14.40 -8.02 -4.91
C GLU A 63 13.60 -7.96 -3.59
N SER A 64 13.88 -8.82 -2.61
CA SER A 64 13.05 -8.95 -1.40
C SER A 64 12.96 -7.63 -0.61
N THR A 65 14.07 -6.90 -0.49
CA THR A 65 14.10 -5.60 0.18
C THR A 65 13.22 -4.56 -0.54
N GLN A 66 13.19 -4.58 -1.88
CA GLN A 66 12.32 -3.68 -2.63
C GLN A 66 10.85 -4.06 -2.44
N VAL A 67 10.53 -5.36 -2.51
CA VAL A 67 9.17 -5.87 -2.32
C VAL A 67 8.65 -5.53 -0.92
N LEU A 68 9.48 -5.64 0.12
CA LEU A 68 9.13 -5.27 1.48
C LEU A 68 8.90 -3.76 1.66
N ARG A 69 9.72 -2.92 1.03
CA ARG A 69 9.51 -1.46 1.02
C ARG A 69 8.20 -1.09 0.33
N GLU A 70 7.93 -1.67 -0.83
CA GLU A 70 6.67 -1.42 -1.54
C GLU A 70 5.45 -1.92 -0.75
N LEU A 71 5.57 -3.06 -0.05
CA LEU A 71 4.54 -3.56 0.83
C LEU A 71 4.29 -2.62 2.03
N GLU A 72 5.35 -2.12 2.68
CA GLU A 72 5.20 -1.15 3.78
C GLU A 72 4.45 0.10 3.32
N ILE A 73 4.87 0.68 2.19
CA ILE A 73 4.20 1.86 1.62
C ILE A 73 2.74 1.52 1.35
N SER A 74 2.46 0.41 0.67
CA SER A 74 1.10 -0.04 0.38
C SER A 74 0.25 -0.19 1.64
N LEU A 75 0.79 -0.72 2.74
CA LEU A 75 0.07 -0.88 4.00
C LEU A 75 -0.17 0.45 4.71
N ARG A 76 0.77 1.40 4.60
CA ARG A 76 0.69 2.69 5.28
C ARG A 76 -0.15 3.72 4.54
N THR A 77 -0.19 3.69 3.20
CA THR A 77 -0.74 4.80 2.40
C THR A 77 -1.97 4.45 1.57
N ASN A 78 -2.30 3.17 1.38
CA ASN A 78 -3.54 2.82 0.68
C ASN A 78 -4.74 2.95 1.63
N HIS A 79 -5.93 2.82 1.06
CA HIS A 79 -7.18 2.83 1.81
C HIS A 79 -7.21 1.72 2.87
N ILE A 80 -7.83 2.03 4.02
CA ILE A 80 -8.09 1.09 5.13
C ILE A 80 -9.34 0.25 4.89
#